data_AF-F7K027-F1
#
_entry.id   AF-F7K027-F1
#
_cell.length_a   1.000
_cell.length_b   1.000
_cell.length_c   1.000
_cell.angle_alpha   90.00
_cell.angle_beta   90.00
_cell.angle_gamma   90.00
#
_symmetry.space_group_name_H-M   'P 1'
#
loop_
_entity.id
_entity.type
_entity.pdbx_description
1 polymer ?
#
loop_
_entity_poly.entity_id
_entity_poly.type
_entity_poly.pdbx_seq_one_letter_code
_entity_poly.pdbx_strand_id
1 'polypeptide(L)' 'MKRYSHINCKCGGIIGMYDGKIFACERCGTEFQLHKINYDVLFPNNKTGWIFPMIEKNNE' A
#
# COMPACT_ATOMS: atom_id res chain seq x y z
N MET A 1 -18.13 10.27 2.22
CA MET A 1 -16.95 10.11 1.35
C MET A 1 -15.97 9.23 2.10
N LYS A 2 -15.75 7.98 1.63
CA LYS A 2 -14.81 7.06 2.28
C LYS A 2 -13.41 7.66 2.24
N ARG A 3 -12.72 7.74 3.38
CA ARG A 3 -11.34 8.22 3.46
C ARG A 3 -10.43 7.01 3.44
N TYR A 4 -9.51 6.91 2.50
CA TYR A 4 -8.53 5.83 2.45
C TYR A 4 -7.16 6.33 2.94
N SER A 5 -6.37 5.45 3.52
CA SER A 5 -4.97 5.72 3.88
C SER A 5 -4.03 4.61 3.42
N HIS A 6 -2.80 5.01 3.15
CA HIS A 6 -1.70 4.09 2.88
C HIS A 6 -1.46 3.16 4.07
N ILE A 7 -1.12 1.91 3.75
CA ILE A 7 -0.63 0.96 4.74
C ILE A 7 0.87 1.19 4.91
N ASN A 8 1.28 1.39 6.16
CA ASN A 8 2.66 1.65 6.51
C ASN A 8 3.38 0.37 6.95
N CYS A 9 4.63 0.24 6.53
CA CYS A 9 5.56 -0.73 7.08
C CYS A 9 5.93 -0.35 8.53
N LYS A 10 6.41 -1.32 9.32
CA LYS A 10 6.91 -1.09 10.68
C LYS A 10 8.04 -0.05 10.76
N CYS A 11 8.78 0.15 9.67
CA CYS A 11 9.82 1.19 9.57
C CYS A 11 9.28 2.61 9.27
N GLY A 12 7.96 2.75 9.15
CA GLY A 12 7.26 4.00 8.84
C GLY A 12 7.20 4.38 7.36
N GLY A 13 7.77 3.58 6.45
CA GLY A 13 7.64 3.80 5.00
C GLY A 13 6.32 3.23 4.45
N ILE A 14 5.88 3.74 3.30
CA ILE A 14 4.67 3.25 2.62
C ILE A 14 4.96 1.93 1.92
N ILE A 15 3.98 1.01 1.96
CA ILE A 15 4.00 -0.22 1.16
C ILE A 15 3.38 0.08 -0.20
N GLY A 16 4.05 -0.29 -1.28
CA GLY A 16 3.54 -0.12 -2.64
C GLY A 16 4.23 -1.08 -3.61
N MET A 17 3.72 -1.14 -4.83
CA MET A 17 4.27 -1.95 -5.92
C MET A 17 4.48 -1.06 -7.14
N TYR A 18 5.67 -1.09 -7.72
CA TYR A 18 6.01 -0.34 -8.94
C TYR A 18 6.25 -1.27 -10.14
N ASP A 19 6.83 -2.45 -9.92
CA ASP A 19 7.27 -3.36 -10.97
C ASP A 19 6.19 -4.35 -11.44
N GLY A 20 4.99 -4.27 -10.85
CA GLY A 20 3.87 -5.18 -11.11
C GLY A 20 4.04 -6.59 -10.54
N LYS A 21 5.09 -6.84 -9.74
CA LYS A 21 5.40 -8.17 -9.22
C LYS A 21 5.29 -8.26 -7.71
N ILE A 22 5.91 -7.31 -6.98
CA ILE A 22 6.06 -7.41 -5.53
C ILE A 22 5.65 -6.10 -4.84
N PHE A 23 4.83 -6.22 -3.80
CA PHE A 23 4.61 -5.12 -2.87
C PHE A 23 5.79 -5.04 -1.91
N ALA A 24 6.43 -3.89 -1.83
CA ALA A 24 7.56 -3.66 -0.95
C ALA A 24 7.44 -2.32 -0.22
N CYS A 25 8.10 -2.21 0.92
CA CYS A 25 8.25 -0.92 1.57
C CYS A 25 9.22 -0.03 0.79
N GLU A 26 8.80 1.18 0.44
CA GLU A 26 9.62 2.16 -0.29
C GLU A 26 10.89 2.60 0.48
N ARG A 27 10.94 2.37 1.80
CA ARG A 27 12.03 2.81 2.67
C ARG A 27 13.04 1.71 2.98
N CYS A 28 12.57 0.53 3.38
CA CYS A 28 13.44 -0.56 3.84
C CYS A 28 13.48 -1.76 2.89
N GLY A 29 12.71 -1.74 1.79
CA GLY A 29 12.70 -2.80 0.79
C GLY A 29 12.09 -4.13 1.25
N THR A 30 11.54 -4.20 2.47
CA THR A 30 10.86 -5.42 2.94
C THR A 30 9.71 -5.76 2.02
N GLU A 31 9.71 -7.00 1.53
CA GLU A 31 8.69 -7.53 0.64
C GLU A 31 7.48 -8.02 1.44
N PHE A 32 6.30 -7.80 0.87
CA PHE A 32 5.03 -8.19 1.45
C PHE A 32 4.22 -8.99 0.42
N GLN A 33 3.67 -10.11 0.87
CA GLN A 33 2.70 -10.85 0.09
C GLN A 33 1.32 -10.23 0.29
N LEU A 34 0.68 -9.79 -0.79
CA LEU A 34 -0.56 -9.01 -0.74
C LEU A 34 -1.67 -9.71 0.08
N HIS A 35 -1.80 -11.04 -0.02
CA HIS A 35 -2.78 -11.85 0.72
C HIS A 35 -2.55 -11.88 2.25
N LYS A 36 -1.38 -11.42 2.74
CA LYS A 36 -1.06 -11.29 4.18
C LYS A 36 -1.27 -9.87 4.69
N ILE A 37 -1.50 -8.91 3.81
CA ILE A 37 -1.74 -7.52 4.16
C ILE A 37 -3.26 -7.37 4.36
N ASN A 38 -3.68 -6.75 5.45
CA ASN A 38 -5.06 -6.34 5.62
C ASN A 38 -5.29 -5.01 4.87
N TYR A 39 -5.87 -5.08 3.67
CA TYR A 39 -6.18 -3.91 2.84
C TYR A 39 -7.60 -4.04 2.28
N ASP A 40 -8.25 -2.91 2.02
CA ASP A 40 -9.60 -2.87 1.47
C ASP A 40 -9.59 -2.69 -0.04
N VAL A 41 -8.69 -1.83 -0.54
CA VAL A 41 -8.60 -1.51 -1.98
C VAL A 41 -7.16 -1.39 -2.46
N LEU A 42 -6.94 -1.68 -3.75
CA LEU A 42 -5.72 -1.29 -4.44
C LEU A 42 -5.95 0.03 -5.15
N PHE A 43 -5.08 1.01 -4.91
CA PHE A 43 -5.15 2.32 -5.53
C PHE A 43 -3.98 2.50 -6.52
N PRO A 44 -4.23 2.46 -7.84
CA PRO A 44 -3.21 2.75 -8.84
C PRO A 44 -2.99 4.27 -8.96
N ASN A 45 -1.74 4.70 -8.90
CA ASN A 45 -1.30 6.04 -9.26
C ASN A 45 -0.82 6.05 -10.71
N ASN A 46 -1.73 6.38 -11.63
CA ASN A 46 -1.45 6.40 -13.06
C ASN A 46 -0.34 7.37 -13.49
N LYS A 47 0.03 8.36 -12.65
CA LYS A 47 1.14 9.28 -12.96
C LYS A 47 2.49 8.64 -12.72
N THR A 48 2.60 7.81 -11.68
CA THR A 48 3.87 7.24 -11.25
C THR A 48 3.99 5.76 -11.55
N GLY A 49 2.92 5.09 -11.96
CA GLY A 49 2.88 3.64 -12.19
C GLY A 49 2.78 2.82 -10.90
N TRP A 50 2.74 3.46 -9.73
CA TRP A 50 2.66 2.77 -8.44
C TRP A 50 1.26 2.24 -8.17
N ILE A 51 1.19 1.12 -7.46
CA ILE A 51 -0.04 0.56 -6.91
C ILE A 51 0.12 0.46 -5.40
N PHE A 52 -0.82 1.05 -4.66
CA PHE A 52 -0.79 1.06 -3.19
C PHE A 52 -1.94 0.23 -2.62
N PRO A 53 -1.68 -0.69 -1.69
CA PRO A 53 -2.73 -1.27 -0.87
C PRO A 53 -3.16 -0.22 0.18
N MET A 54 -4.47 0.04 0.20
CA MET A 54 -5.06 1.08 1.03
C MET A 54 -6.09 0.47 1.98
N ILE A 55 -6.19 1.06 3.17
CA ILE A 55 -7.21 0.71 4.17
C ILE A 55 -8.19 1.87 4.33
N GLU A 56 -9.48 1.56 4.43
CA GLU A 56 -10.55 2.50 4.73
C GLU A 56 -10.37 3.01 6.16
N LYS A 57 -10.29 4.33 6.32
CA LYS A 57 -10.47 4.97 7.60
C LYS A 57 -11.96 4.96 7.90
N ASN A 58 -12.38 4.04 8.75
CA ASN A 58 -13.62 4.22 9.47
C ASN A 58 -13.48 5.51 10.29
N ASN A 59 -14.37 6.48 10.06
CA ASN A 59 -14.52 7.60 10.98
C ASN A 59 -15.13 7.00 12.26
N GLU A 60 -14.28 6.58 13.20
CA GLU A 60 -14.66 6.50 14.62
C GLU A 60 -14.73 7.92 15.20
#